data_AF-A0A067PGJ8-F1
#
_entry.id   AF-A0A067PGJ8-F1
#
_cell.length_a   1.000
_cell.length_b   1.000
_cell.length_c   1.000
_cell.angle_alpha   90.00
_cell.angle_beta   90.00
_cell.angle_gamma   90.00
#
_symmetry.space_group_name_H-M   'P 1'
#
loop_
_entity.id
_entity.type
_entity.pdbx_description
1 polymer ?
#
loop_
_entity_poly.entity_id
_entity_poly.type
_entity_poly.pdbx_seq_one_letter_code
_entity_poly.pdbx_strand_id
1 'polypeptide(L)'
;MSKTKISSVDHAKDSNIPKLLTGDLTPAVINTWEAVCMRHFRKANVPNEDKVTTIASCMEDPRMITWYKANALCIDALEFDAFMLEVRDTYLMLNWSETIRDEVMGSWQGGTPFWDWVNDLQSKNAMIASGVYGLDETAMRNQIQASVNPRLKKRLVSSCHQTELAAIVKFNQWLIAVKVINEDLRREQERVNLQINDALHSQETHLCAEFTRTFVAKGTSLQSAHTPSSSNAATTPNAPSKYKMEDKKQEILKRTNGCWKCQHPVQLHRSHECPYGYPDLKKHIPLTKDNLPARMRAKKEVKKVSAAVTGGATVKEVKDEPDGHIAAVIPSSVLEGSDSENKYVPCFLLPNLLWTVHINGPNSSSSEHIQALIDPGSHTVLIDKALVNQLGLVKRSLKVPMKCGEAMKGTTLLTHWVRLKLDSVNYCFRSVIVPAVVLPSLCVPVLLGLLFLTQNRLLVDCESRSVVHKPMGIDLLAPPAIRTPPSSELVSCLKLASQISRVVTATRTMIDELREHLVSQCERVDANSEAVECVDSIPLIQKKVEQLVIQQCLSDLDGFYKSKYADRFAGVPNVEDLPHDIYHRFALKDPTKVISTCSYSCPRKYWDTWATLLQEHLNTRTGCLAGSTTIVN
;
A
#
# COMPACT_ATOMS: atom_id res chain seq x y z
N MET A 1 -6.99 -7.74 20.52
CA MET A 1 -6.24 -6.55 20.96
C MET A 1 -7.24 -5.43 21.22
N SER A 2 -7.53 -5.16 22.49
CA SER A 2 -8.44 -4.10 22.90
C SER A 2 -7.77 -2.75 22.64
N LYS A 3 -8.50 -1.79 22.05
CA LYS A 3 -8.00 -0.42 21.85
C LYS A 3 -7.81 0.23 23.22
N THR A 4 -6.57 0.38 23.65
CA THR A 4 -6.22 1.13 24.86
C THR A 4 -6.55 2.61 24.66
N LYS A 5 -7.24 3.21 25.62
CA LYS A 5 -7.69 4.60 25.58
C LYS A 5 -6.53 5.48 26.07
N ILE A 6 -5.91 6.22 25.16
CA ILE A 6 -4.82 7.15 25.45
C ILE A 6 -5.37 8.33 26.28
N SER A 7 -4.64 8.76 27.31
CA SER A 7 -4.98 9.94 28.12
C SER A 7 -4.96 11.21 27.25
N SER A 8 -5.79 12.19 27.58
CA SER A 8 -5.86 13.49 26.89
C SER A 8 -5.83 14.60 27.92
N VAL A 9 -5.32 15.77 27.53
CA VAL A 9 -5.30 16.96 28.39
C VAL A 9 -6.46 17.86 27.98
N ASP A 10 -7.34 18.23 28.93
CA ASP A 10 -8.48 19.11 28.67
C ASP A 10 -8.18 20.56 29.07
N HIS A 11 -8.44 21.48 28.14
CA HIS A 11 -8.30 22.92 28.30
C HIS A 11 -9.53 23.64 27.76
N ALA A 12 -10.64 23.56 28.49
CA ALA A 12 -11.88 24.20 28.07
C ALA A 12 -11.77 25.75 27.93
N LYS A 13 -10.92 26.44 28.72
CA LYS A 13 -10.58 27.88 28.63
C LYS A 13 -9.25 28.19 29.33
N ASP A 14 -8.48 29.17 28.83
CA ASP A 14 -7.15 29.60 29.34
C ASP A 14 -7.11 30.12 30.81
N SER A 15 -8.22 30.05 31.54
CA SER A 15 -8.31 30.41 32.96
C SER A 15 -8.50 29.20 33.88
N ASN A 16 -8.75 28.01 33.31
CA ASN A 16 -8.95 26.80 34.08
C ASN A 16 -7.63 26.10 34.34
N ILE A 17 -7.52 25.46 35.50
CA ILE A 17 -6.35 24.65 35.86
C ILE A 17 -6.29 23.45 34.89
N PRO A 18 -5.12 23.12 34.32
CA PRO A 18 -4.97 22.05 33.32
C PRO A 18 -5.31 20.67 33.90
N LYS A 19 -6.29 20.00 33.29
CA LYS A 19 -6.77 18.69 33.74
C LYS A 19 -6.14 17.57 32.92
N LEU A 20 -5.60 16.58 33.63
CA LEU A 20 -5.10 15.34 33.04
C LEU A 20 -6.19 14.28 33.11
N LEU A 21 -6.80 13.95 31.96
CA LEU A 21 -7.93 13.01 31.90
C LEU A 21 -7.46 11.56 32.04
N THR A 22 -8.41 10.68 32.38
CA THR A 22 -8.19 9.23 32.50
C THR A 22 -7.72 8.59 31.18
N GLY A 23 -6.64 7.80 31.24
CA GLY A 23 -6.13 7.00 30.12
C GLY A 23 -4.67 6.58 30.29
N ASP A 24 -4.10 5.91 29.29
CA ASP A 24 -2.68 5.54 29.31
C ASP A 24 -1.80 6.78 29.12
N LEU A 25 -0.82 6.95 30.02
CA LEU A 25 0.13 8.05 30.01
C LEU A 25 1.26 7.73 29.03
N THR A 26 1.43 8.58 28.02
CA THR A 26 2.55 8.50 27.09
C THR A 26 3.49 9.69 27.31
N PRO A 27 4.77 9.61 26.90
CA PRO A 27 5.70 10.74 27.03
C PRO A 27 5.16 12.03 26.40
N ALA A 28 4.46 11.91 25.26
CA ALA A 28 3.84 13.04 24.57
C ALA A 28 2.72 13.71 25.41
N VAL A 29 1.90 12.93 26.10
CA VAL A 29 0.82 13.44 26.97
C VAL A 29 1.41 14.15 28.18
N ILE A 30 2.41 13.55 28.83
CA ILE A 30 3.08 14.13 30.01
C ILE A 30 3.74 15.47 29.65
N ASN A 31 4.48 15.54 28.53
CA ASN A 31 5.11 16.79 28.08
C ASN A 31 4.08 17.86 27.68
N THR A 32 2.97 17.45 27.05
CA THR A 32 1.89 18.39 26.73
C THR A 32 1.26 18.94 28.01
N TRP A 33 1.02 18.09 29.00
CA TRP A 33 0.49 18.50 30.30
C TRP A 33 1.44 19.46 31.02
N GLU A 34 2.74 19.11 31.11
CA GLU A 34 3.79 19.95 31.69
C GLU A 34 3.84 21.35 31.04
N ALA A 35 3.84 21.41 29.71
CA ALA A 35 3.86 22.67 28.97
C ALA A 35 2.64 23.54 29.30
N VAL A 36 1.47 22.93 29.51
CA VAL A 36 0.26 23.68 29.83
C VAL A 36 0.18 24.06 31.31
N CYS A 37 0.69 23.23 32.22
CA CYS A 37 0.94 23.61 33.61
C CYS A 37 1.84 24.84 33.70
N MET A 38 2.95 24.84 32.96
CA MET A 38 3.86 25.99 32.90
C MET A 38 3.19 27.25 32.35
N ARG A 39 2.32 27.12 31.34
CA ARG A 39 1.52 28.25 30.83
C ARG A 39 0.57 28.79 31.89
N HIS A 40 -0.09 27.92 32.64
CA HIS A 40 -0.99 28.30 33.73
C HIS A 40 -0.22 29.01 34.85
N PHE A 41 0.90 28.47 35.32
CA PHE A 41 1.71 29.08 36.37
C PHE A 41 2.18 30.49 36.03
N ARG A 42 2.62 30.70 34.78
CA ARG A 42 3.03 32.04 34.30
C ARG A 42 1.89 33.04 34.29
N LYS A 43 0.67 32.60 33.98
CA LYS A 43 -0.50 33.48 33.89
C LYS A 43 -1.12 33.76 35.26
N ALA A 44 -1.23 32.74 36.10
CA ALA A 44 -1.80 32.84 37.44
C ALA A 44 -0.77 33.33 38.48
N ASN A 45 0.51 33.48 38.09
CA ASN A 45 1.62 33.90 38.93
C ASN A 45 1.75 33.06 40.21
N VAL A 46 1.66 31.74 40.06
CA VAL A 46 1.67 30.78 41.18
C VAL A 46 3.07 30.71 41.81
N PRO A 47 3.21 30.90 43.13
CA PRO A 47 4.47 30.73 43.85
C PRO A 47 5.08 29.34 43.62
N ASN A 48 6.41 29.22 43.61
CA ASN A 48 7.08 27.94 43.32
C ASN A 48 6.66 26.82 44.28
N GLU A 49 6.45 27.15 45.55
CA GLU A 49 6.00 26.26 46.63
C GLU A 49 4.57 25.74 46.43
N ASP A 50 3.71 26.49 45.75
CA ASP A 50 2.30 26.12 45.54
C ASP A 50 2.04 25.44 44.18
N LYS A 51 3.06 25.32 43.33
CA LYS A 51 2.89 24.79 41.96
C LYS A 51 2.39 23.34 41.95
N VAL A 52 3.00 22.47 42.77
CA VAL A 52 2.69 21.04 42.82
C VAL A 52 1.32 20.79 43.45
N THR A 53 1.01 21.46 44.56
CA THR A 53 -0.28 21.35 45.24
C THR A 53 -1.44 21.84 44.36
N THR A 54 -1.22 22.92 43.58
CA THR A 54 -2.22 23.46 42.65
C THR A 54 -2.59 22.46 41.56
N ILE A 55 -1.61 21.80 40.94
CA ILE A 55 -1.86 20.86 39.84
C ILE A 55 -2.29 19.47 40.32
N ALA A 56 -1.93 19.08 41.54
CA ALA A 56 -2.29 17.78 42.08
C ALA A 56 -3.82 17.61 42.16
N SER A 57 -4.54 18.71 42.41
CA SER A 57 -6.01 18.77 42.38
C SER A 57 -6.64 18.49 41.01
N CYS A 58 -5.84 18.52 39.94
CA CYS A 58 -6.30 18.41 38.55
C CYS A 58 -5.92 17.09 37.86
N MET A 59 -5.32 16.16 38.61
CA MET A 59 -5.12 14.78 38.17
C MET A 59 -6.44 14.02 38.32
N GLU A 60 -7.08 13.65 37.21
CA GLU A 60 -8.37 12.92 37.24
C GLU A 60 -8.20 11.40 37.23
N ASP A 61 -6.98 10.89 36.97
CA ASP A 61 -6.70 9.45 36.99
C ASP A 61 -6.67 8.89 38.44
N PRO A 62 -7.55 7.93 38.79
CA PRO A 62 -7.57 7.34 40.14
C PRO A 62 -6.23 6.77 40.59
N ARG A 63 -5.40 6.27 39.66
CA ARG A 63 -4.05 5.73 39.94
C ARG A 63 -3.11 6.84 40.40
N MET A 64 -3.14 7.98 39.72
CA MET A 64 -2.35 9.17 40.07
C MET A 64 -2.82 9.81 41.37
N ILE A 65 -4.14 9.89 41.58
CA ILE A 65 -4.72 10.39 42.83
C ILE A 65 -4.28 9.51 44.02
N THR A 66 -4.31 8.18 43.85
CA THR A 66 -3.92 7.25 44.91
C THR A 66 -2.43 7.33 45.23
N TRP A 67 -1.58 7.39 44.19
CA TRP A 67 -0.13 7.58 44.35
C TRP A 67 0.22 8.90 45.03
N TYR A 68 -0.44 10.00 44.63
CA TYR A 68 -0.26 11.30 45.26
C TYR A 68 -0.66 11.27 46.73
N LYS A 69 -1.84 10.73 47.06
CA LYS A 69 -2.30 10.61 48.45
C LYS A 69 -1.37 9.77 49.32
N ALA A 70 -0.76 8.72 48.76
CA ALA A 70 0.17 7.86 49.48
C ALA A 70 1.49 8.58 49.81
N ASN A 71 1.90 9.55 48.99
CA ASN A 71 3.20 10.22 49.09
C ASN A 71 3.10 11.76 49.22
N ALA A 72 1.95 12.28 49.68
CA ALA A 72 1.62 13.70 49.59
C ALA A 72 2.67 14.61 50.22
N LEU A 73 3.17 14.26 51.42
CA LEU A 73 4.21 15.04 52.12
C LEU A 73 5.52 15.13 51.33
N CYS A 74 5.92 14.03 50.68
CA CYS A 74 7.16 14.00 49.90
C CYS A 74 6.97 14.73 48.57
N ILE A 75 5.83 14.54 47.90
CA ILE A 75 5.53 15.13 46.60
C ILE A 75 5.33 16.65 46.70
N ASP A 76 4.62 17.13 47.72
CA ASP A 76 4.37 18.57 47.90
C ASP A 76 5.64 19.36 48.25
N ALA A 77 6.67 18.68 48.77
CA ALA A 77 7.98 19.27 49.04
C ALA A 77 8.87 19.38 47.80
N LEU A 78 8.48 18.77 46.67
CA LEU A 78 9.26 18.81 45.43
C LEU A 78 9.03 20.13 44.68
N GLU A 79 10.09 20.64 44.06
CA GLU A 79 9.92 21.62 43.01
C GLU A 79 9.23 20.99 41.79
N PHE A 80 8.54 21.82 40.99
CA PHE A 80 7.75 21.32 39.87
C PHE A 80 8.55 20.46 38.88
N ASP A 81 9.81 20.80 38.58
CA ASP A 81 10.65 20.03 37.67
C ASP A 81 11.00 18.64 38.26
N ALA A 82 11.28 18.56 39.57
CA ALA A 82 11.54 17.32 40.27
C ALA A 82 10.29 16.44 40.38
N PHE A 83 9.12 17.05 40.62
CA PHE A 83 7.83 16.37 40.56
C PHE A 83 7.58 15.74 39.18
N MET A 84 7.86 16.48 38.10
CA MET A 84 7.66 15.99 36.75
C MET A 84 8.64 14.87 36.35
N LEU A 85 9.82 14.79 36.96
CA LEU A 85 10.73 13.64 36.84
C LEU A 85 10.14 12.41 37.55
N GLU A 86 9.66 12.57 38.79
CA GLU A 86 9.04 11.50 39.56
C GLU A 86 7.80 10.92 38.85
N VAL A 87 6.98 11.78 38.23
CA VAL A 87 5.83 11.35 37.40
C VAL A 87 6.27 10.51 36.20
N ARG A 88 7.36 10.90 35.53
CA ARG A 88 7.90 10.13 34.39
C ARG A 88 8.44 8.78 34.85
N ASP A 89 9.20 8.74 35.94
CA ASP A 89 9.80 7.50 36.46
C ASP A 89 8.75 6.53 37.02
N THR A 90 7.64 7.05 37.56
CA THR A 90 6.56 6.22 38.11
C THR A 90 5.66 5.62 37.03
N TYR A 91 5.33 6.41 35.99
CA TYR A 91 4.27 6.06 35.04
C TYR A 91 4.74 5.69 33.64
N LEU A 92 5.98 5.98 33.26
CA LEU A 92 6.56 5.53 31.99
C LEU A 92 7.37 4.25 32.19
N MET A 93 7.52 3.46 31.13
CA MET A 93 8.34 2.25 31.14
C MET A 93 9.81 2.60 31.43
N LEU A 94 10.54 1.77 32.18
CA LEU A 94 11.92 2.04 32.62
C LEU A 94 12.86 2.55 31.50
N ASN A 95 12.70 2.06 30.28
CA ASN A 95 13.52 2.40 29.11
C ASN A 95 12.81 3.37 28.14
N TRP A 96 11.82 4.14 28.58
CA TRP A 96 11.05 5.03 27.71
C TRP A 96 11.93 6.08 27.03
N SER A 97 12.89 6.64 27.77
CA SER A 97 13.80 7.68 27.28
C SER A 97 14.83 7.13 26.28
N GLU A 98 15.33 5.92 26.53
CA GLU A 98 16.18 5.18 25.59
C GLU A 98 15.41 4.81 24.31
N THR A 99 14.16 4.35 24.45
CA THR A 99 13.30 4.01 23.30
C THR A 99 13.08 5.22 22.39
N ILE A 100 12.76 6.38 22.96
CA ILE A 100 12.58 7.62 22.18
C ILE A 100 13.92 8.06 21.56
N ARG A 101 15.05 7.90 22.25
CA ARG A 101 16.38 8.17 21.67
C ARG A 101 16.66 7.26 20.48
N ASP A 102 16.39 5.97 20.59
CA ASP A 102 16.56 5.02 19.49
C ASP A 102 15.65 5.34 18.31
N GLU A 103 14.42 5.80 18.56
CA GLU A 103 13.54 6.32 17.51
C GLU A 103 14.11 7.56 16.81
N VAL A 104 14.71 8.50 17.56
CA VAL A 104 15.37 9.70 17.01
C VAL A 104 16.60 9.30 16.17
N MET A 105 17.45 8.42 16.70
CA MET A 105 18.66 7.93 16.02
C MET A 105 18.35 7.03 14.83
N GLY A 106 17.24 6.29 14.88
CA GLY A 106 16.74 5.42 13.82
C GLY A 106 15.82 6.11 12.82
N SER A 107 15.53 7.42 12.98
CA SER A 107 14.65 8.17 12.09
C SER A 107 15.35 8.59 10.80
N TRP A 108 14.68 8.44 9.66
CA TRP A 108 15.16 8.80 8.32
C TRP A 108 14.15 9.67 7.59
N GLN A 109 14.64 10.65 6.80
CA GLN A 109 13.77 11.58 6.08
C GLN A 109 12.83 10.85 5.10
N GLY A 110 13.35 9.93 4.30
CA GLY A 110 12.56 9.16 3.31
C GLY A 110 11.71 10.06 2.40
N GLY A 111 10.42 9.71 2.24
CA GLY A 111 9.48 10.47 1.42
C GLY A 111 8.85 11.69 2.09
N THR A 112 9.16 11.96 3.36
CA THR A 112 8.53 13.06 4.10
C THR A 112 9.20 14.41 3.77
N PRO A 113 8.43 15.52 3.78
CA PRO A 113 9.02 16.85 3.65
C PRO A 113 10.07 17.08 4.75
N PHE A 114 11.21 17.67 4.36
CA PHE A 114 12.35 17.87 5.27
C PHE A 114 11.94 18.55 6.58
N TRP A 115 11.12 19.60 6.47
CA TRP A 115 10.72 20.39 7.65
C TRP A 115 9.83 19.61 8.61
N ASP A 116 8.90 18.82 8.08
CA ASP A 116 7.98 18.03 8.92
C ASP A 116 8.73 16.95 9.68
N TRP A 117 9.69 16.28 9.01
CA TRP A 117 10.56 15.29 9.62
C TRP A 117 11.47 15.88 10.71
N VAL A 118 12.10 17.03 10.44
CA VAL A 118 12.94 17.71 11.44
C VAL A 118 12.11 18.15 12.65
N ASN A 119 10.88 18.65 12.45
CA ASN A 119 10.01 19.04 13.55
C ASN A 119 9.61 17.83 14.41
N ASP A 120 9.33 16.66 13.81
CA ASP A 120 9.08 15.41 14.54
C ASP A 120 10.32 15.00 15.37
N LEU A 121 11.50 15.03 14.77
CA LEU A 121 12.78 14.77 15.43
C LEU A 121 13.02 15.71 16.62
N GLN A 122 12.86 17.02 16.43
CA GLN A 122 13.00 18.02 17.49
C GLN A 122 11.97 17.82 18.58
N SER A 123 10.73 17.47 18.23
CA SER A 123 9.66 17.21 19.20
C SER A 123 9.97 15.99 20.05
N LYS A 124 10.45 14.89 19.46
CA LYS A 124 10.88 13.68 20.17
C LYS A 124 12.10 13.95 21.06
N ASN A 125 13.10 14.66 20.55
CA ASN A 125 14.27 15.03 21.35
C ASN A 125 13.90 15.94 22.53
N ALA A 126 12.95 16.86 22.34
CA ALA A 126 12.43 17.70 23.43
C ALA A 126 11.77 16.86 24.53
N MET A 127 11.23 15.68 24.21
CA MET A 127 10.63 14.79 25.22
C MET A 127 11.64 14.19 26.19
N ILE A 128 12.89 14.02 25.74
CA ILE A 128 13.98 13.41 26.50
C ILE A 128 15.05 14.43 26.91
N ALA A 129 14.86 15.71 26.56
CA ALA A 129 15.83 16.78 26.79
C ALA A 129 16.10 17.06 28.27
N SER A 130 15.13 16.80 29.15
CA SER A 130 15.30 16.91 30.60
C SER A 130 16.06 15.74 31.24
N GLY A 131 16.36 14.68 30.48
CA GLY A 131 17.05 13.48 30.94
C GLY A 131 18.45 13.29 30.36
N VAL A 132 19.14 12.24 30.80
CA VAL A 132 20.52 11.89 30.39
C VAL A 132 20.64 11.55 28.90
N TYR A 133 19.54 11.15 28.27
CA TYR A 133 19.49 10.67 26.89
C TYR A 133 19.17 11.76 25.84
N GLY A 134 18.95 13.01 26.27
CA GLY A 134 18.71 14.13 25.37
C GLY A 134 19.89 14.40 24.45
N LEU A 135 19.63 14.60 23.15
CA LEU A 135 20.65 14.98 22.19
C LEU A 135 20.87 16.50 22.23
N ASP A 136 22.12 16.91 22.28
CA ASP A 136 22.50 18.32 22.15
C ASP A 136 22.37 18.79 20.69
N GLU A 137 22.52 20.10 20.47
CA GLU A 137 22.41 20.66 19.12
C GLU A 137 23.44 20.07 18.15
N THR A 138 24.63 19.67 18.64
CA THR A 138 25.68 19.08 17.79
C THR A 138 25.35 17.65 17.38
N ALA A 139 24.89 16.81 18.31
CA ALA A 139 24.43 15.45 18.01
C ALA A 139 23.19 15.47 17.11
N MET A 140 22.24 16.39 17.34
CA MET A 140 21.08 16.58 16.47
C MET A 140 21.50 16.95 15.04
N ARG A 141 22.49 17.84 14.89
CA ARG A 141 23.02 18.23 13.58
C ARG A 141 23.65 17.03 12.86
N ASN A 142 24.46 16.25 13.56
CA ASN A 142 25.10 15.05 13.02
C ASN A 142 24.07 13.99 12.61
N GLN A 143 23.04 13.76 13.44
CA GLN A 143 21.96 12.84 13.15
C GLN A 143 21.18 13.26 11.91
N ILE A 144 20.82 14.53 11.78
CA ILE A 144 20.12 15.05 10.60
C ILE A 144 21.01 14.87 9.36
N GLN A 145 22.29 15.22 9.41
CA GLN A 145 23.21 15.03 8.27
C GLN A 145 23.39 13.55 7.87
N ALA A 146 23.34 12.63 8.84
CA ALA A 146 23.44 11.20 8.58
C ALA A 146 22.20 10.65 7.87
N SER A 147 21.01 11.10 8.28
CA SER A 147 19.71 10.48 7.98
C SER A 147 18.83 11.24 6.97
N VAL A 148 19.32 12.35 6.42
CA VAL A 148 18.72 13.03 5.26
C VAL A 148 18.74 12.16 4.01
N ASN A 149 17.85 12.46 3.07
CA ASN A 149 17.77 11.78 1.79
C ASN A 149 19.12 11.76 1.05
N PRO A 150 19.50 10.65 0.38
CA PRO A 150 20.81 10.52 -0.28
C PRO A 150 21.14 11.66 -1.26
N ARG A 151 20.13 12.18 -1.97
CA ARG A 151 20.29 13.33 -2.88
C ARG A 151 20.59 14.63 -2.15
N LEU A 152 19.89 14.89 -1.05
CA LEU A 152 20.17 16.04 -0.18
C LEU A 152 21.55 15.89 0.44
N LYS A 153 21.88 14.71 0.99
CA LYS A 153 23.18 14.38 1.57
C LYS A 153 24.33 14.69 0.61
N LYS A 154 24.24 14.25 -0.66
CA LYS A 154 25.24 14.54 -1.69
C LYS A 154 25.42 16.04 -1.92
N ARG A 155 24.35 16.84 -1.82
CA ARG A 155 24.41 18.29 -2.01
C ARG A 155 24.97 19.01 -0.79
N LEU A 156 24.67 18.54 0.41
CA LEU A 156 25.24 19.08 1.65
C LEU A 156 26.75 18.87 1.75
N VAL A 157 27.27 17.76 1.21
CA VAL A 157 28.71 17.42 1.18
C VAL A 157 29.42 18.06 -0.04
N SER A 158 28.70 18.75 -0.92
CA SER A 158 29.32 19.48 -2.03
C SER A 158 30.18 20.62 -1.51
N SER A 159 31.36 20.83 -2.11
CA SER A 159 32.35 21.82 -1.66
C SER A 159 31.79 23.24 -1.48
N CYS A 160 30.82 23.65 -2.30
CA CYS A 160 30.15 24.94 -2.16
C CYS A 160 29.27 25.03 -0.90
N HIS A 161 28.38 24.06 -0.68
CA HIS A 161 27.45 24.10 0.45
C HIS A 161 28.10 23.66 1.76
N GLN A 162 29.11 22.79 1.73
CA GLN A 162 29.80 22.32 2.93
C GLN A 162 30.47 23.48 3.67
N THR A 163 31.13 24.38 2.93
CA THR A 163 31.82 25.55 3.49
C THR A 163 30.83 26.55 4.09
N GLU A 164 29.75 26.86 3.36
CA GLU A 164 28.69 27.76 3.82
C GLU A 164 27.97 27.22 5.05
N LEU A 165 27.63 25.93 5.06
CA LEU A 165 26.97 25.30 6.20
C LEU A 165 27.89 25.17 7.41
N ALA A 166 29.19 24.92 7.22
CA ALA A 166 30.17 24.86 8.30
C ALA A 166 30.35 26.20 9.02
N ALA A 167 30.17 27.32 8.31
CA ALA A 167 30.25 28.66 8.89
C ALA A 167 29.03 29.01 9.80
N ILE A 168 27.92 28.27 9.69
CA ILE A 168 26.71 28.54 10.48
C ILE A 168 26.80 27.84 11.84
N VAL A 169 27.02 28.65 12.89
CA VAL A 169 27.13 28.18 14.28
C VAL A 169 25.76 27.86 14.89
N LYS A 170 24.75 28.70 14.66
CA LYS A 170 23.43 28.53 15.29
C LYS A 170 22.64 27.40 14.62
N PHE A 171 22.21 26.41 15.40
CA PHE A 171 21.48 25.25 14.90
C PHE A 171 20.24 25.60 14.08
N ASN A 172 19.40 26.52 14.57
CA ASN A 172 18.20 26.95 13.86
C ASN A 172 18.49 27.63 12.50
N GLN A 173 19.56 28.41 12.42
CA GLN A 173 19.97 29.03 11.16
C GLN A 173 20.50 27.98 10.18
N TRP A 174 21.21 26.98 10.71
CA TRP A 174 21.70 25.86 9.92
C TRP A 174 20.53 25.03 9.36
N LEU A 175 19.51 24.73 10.16
CA LEU A 175 18.29 24.03 9.70
C LEU A 175 17.58 24.77 8.57
N ILE A 176 17.47 26.09 8.67
CA ILE A 176 16.88 26.92 7.61
C ILE A 176 17.70 26.84 6.33
N ALA A 177 19.04 26.90 6.43
CA ALA A 177 19.91 26.75 5.26
C ALA A 177 19.74 25.38 4.59
N VAL A 178 19.70 24.29 5.36
CA VAL A 178 19.43 22.94 4.83
C VAL A 178 18.04 22.84 4.19
N LYS A 179 17.02 23.47 4.79
CA LYS A 179 15.67 23.55 4.22
C LYS A 179 15.69 24.21 2.84
N VAL A 180 16.38 25.34 2.69
CA VAL A 180 16.49 26.04 1.40
C VAL A 180 17.09 25.12 0.34
N ILE A 181 18.18 24.43 0.66
CA ILE A 181 18.84 23.46 -0.24
C ILE A 181 17.89 22.32 -0.62
N ASN A 182 17.11 21.80 0.33
CA ASN A 182 16.13 20.74 0.06
C ASN A 182 15.00 21.23 -0.86
N GLU A 183 14.49 22.44 -0.64
CA GLU A 183 13.46 23.03 -1.50
C GLU A 183 13.98 23.34 -2.91
N ASP A 184 15.24 23.76 -3.06
CA ASP A 184 15.90 23.89 -4.37
C ASP A 184 15.95 22.55 -5.10
N LEU A 185 16.35 21.48 -4.40
CA LEU A 185 16.39 20.12 -4.96
C LEU A 185 14.99 19.63 -5.35
N ARG A 186 13.97 19.94 -4.55
CA ARG A 186 12.58 19.58 -4.85
C ARG A 186 12.09 20.30 -6.10
N ARG A 187 12.34 21.60 -6.22
CA ARG A 187 12.02 22.40 -7.41
C ARG A 187 12.70 21.88 -8.66
N GLU A 188 13.98 21.52 -8.56
CA GLU A 188 14.69 20.94 -9.70
C GLU A 188 14.11 19.57 -10.11
N GLN A 189 13.74 18.73 -9.14
CA GLN A 189 13.08 17.47 -9.43
C GLN A 189 11.70 17.67 -10.10
N GLU A 190 10.93 18.64 -9.62
CA GLU A 190 9.64 19.00 -10.23
C GLU A 190 9.84 19.50 -11.67
N ARG A 191 10.86 20.33 -11.93
CA ARG A 191 11.22 20.80 -13.27
C ARG A 191 11.59 19.65 -14.22
N VAL A 192 12.43 18.71 -13.76
CA VAL A 192 12.79 17.52 -14.53
C VAL A 192 11.56 16.66 -14.81
N ASN A 193 10.69 16.46 -13.81
CA ASN A 193 9.45 15.70 -13.99
C ASN A 193 8.51 16.37 -15.01
N LEU A 194 8.39 17.69 -14.99
CA LEU A 194 7.63 18.45 -15.99
C LEU A 194 8.22 18.27 -17.38
N GLN A 195 9.54 18.40 -17.54
CA GLN A 195 10.21 18.19 -18.83
C GLN A 195 10.02 16.77 -19.37
N ILE A 196 10.08 15.76 -18.49
CA ILE A 196 9.80 14.37 -18.86
C ILE A 196 8.35 14.22 -19.30
N ASN A 197 7.40 14.77 -18.53
CA ASN A 197 5.98 14.72 -18.90
C ASN A 197 5.72 15.44 -20.23
N ASP A 198 6.29 16.62 -20.46
CA ASP A 198 6.13 17.38 -21.70
C ASP A 198 6.73 16.62 -22.89
N ALA A 199 7.88 15.96 -22.70
CA ALA A 199 8.47 15.11 -23.73
C ALA A 199 7.59 13.89 -24.06
N LEU A 200 7.00 13.26 -23.04
CA LEU A 200 6.06 12.16 -23.22
C LEU A 200 4.78 12.62 -23.95
N HIS A 201 4.20 13.77 -23.59
CA HIS A 201 3.05 14.34 -24.28
C HIS A 201 3.39 14.75 -25.72
N SER A 202 4.57 15.31 -25.95
CA SER A 202 5.05 15.68 -27.30
C SER A 202 5.24 14.43 -28.17
N GLN A 203 5.74 13.33 -27.60
CA GLN A 203 5.86 12.06 -28.30
C GLN A 203 4.49 11.46 -28.61
N GLU A 204 3.54 11.50 -27.67
CA GLU A 204 2.17 11.02 -27.88
C GLU A 204 1.45 11.81 -28.99
N THR A 205 1.58 13.14 -28.99
CA THR A 205 1.03 13.99 -30.06
C THR A 205 1.68 13.74 -31.42
N HIS A 206 3.00 13.48 -31.46
CA HIS A 206 3.70 13.14 -32.70
C HIS A 206 3.23 11.80 -33.27
N LEU A 207 3.06 10.78 -32.41
CA LEU A 207 2.54 9.46 -32.79
C LEU A 207 1.08 9.54 -33.29
N CYS A 208 0.22 10.34 -32.65
CA CYS A 208 -1.13 10.60 -33.14
C CYS A 208 -1.15 11.35 -34.50
N ALA A 209 -0.25 12.32 -34.69
CA ALA A 209 -0.14 13.06 -35.94
C ALA A 209 0.39 12.19 -37.09
N GLU A 210 1.37 11.32 -36.82
CA GLU A 210 1.87 10.35 -37.79
C GLU A 210 0.78 9.33 -38.16
N PHE A 211 0.06 8.77 -37.19
CA PHE A 211 -1.06 7.85 -37.43
C PHE A 211 -2.15 8.49 -38.32
N THR A 212 -2.42 9.78 -38.14
CA THR A 212 -3.38 10.52 -38.96
C THR A 212 -2.86 10.73 -40.40
N ARG A 213 -1.56 10.97 -40.60
CA ARG A 213 -0.96 11.11 -41.94
C ARG A 213 -0.95 9.78 -42.71
N THR A 214 -0.71 8.65 -42.05
CA THR A 214 -0.74 7.32 -42.70
C THR A 214 -2.13 6.90 -43.15
N PHE A 215 -3.19 7.36 -42.48
CA PHE A 215 -4.58 7.11 -42.89
C PHE A 215 -5.00 7.93 -44.12
N VAL A 216 -4.51 9.17 -44.26
CA VAL A 216 -4.81 10.02 -45.43
C VAL A 216 -4.05 9.55 -46.69
N ALA A 217 -2.83 9.02 -46.54
CA ALA A 217 -2.03 8.54 -47.67
C ALA A 217 -2.56 7.24 -48.34
N LYS A 218 -3.45 6.50 -47.68
CA LYS A 218 -4.05 5.26 -48.24
C LYS A 218 -5.41 5.45 -48.92
N GLY A 219 -5.89 6.69 -49.02
CA GLY A 219 -7.23 7.00 -49.51
C GLY A 219 -7.28 7.95 -50.70
N THR A 220 -6.49 7.75 -51.76
CA THR A 220 -6.87 8.20 -53.13
C THR A 220 -5.87 7.67 -54.17
N SER A 221 -6.25 6.59 -54.85
CA SER A 221 -5.70 6.22 -56.16
C SER A 221 -6.87 5.97 -57.10
N LEU A 222 -7.30 7.02 -57.80
CA LEU A 222 -7.93 6.89 -59.11
C LEU A 222 -7.39 8.01 -59.99
N GLN A 223 -6.80 7.59 -61.10
CA GLN A 223 -6.24 8.43 -62.15
C GLN A 223 -7.37 9.19 -62.89
N SER A 224 -7.13 10.44 -63.26
CA SER A 224 -7.55 10.92 -64.58
C SER A 224 -6.67 12.08 -65.05
N ALA A 225 -6.50 12.14 -66.36
CA ALA A 225 -5.37 12.72 -67.09
C ALA A 225 -5.44 14.24 -67.30
N HIS A 226 -4.27 14.79 -67.66
CA HIS A 226 -3.99 16.13 -68.18
C HIS A 226 -4.98 16.57 -69.28
N THR A 227 -5.34 17.85 -69.49
CA THR A 227 -4.56 18.95 -70.12
C THR A 227 -5.40 20.28 -70.11
N PRO A 228 -4.94 21.46 -70.63
CA PRO A 228 -4.50 22.60 -69.82
C PRO A 228 -5.40 23.87 -69.84
N SER A 229 -5.17 24.71 -68.83
CA SER A 229 -5.23 26.19 -68.78
C SER A 229 -6.36 26.98 -69.47
N SER A 230 -7.23 27.60 -68.67
CA SER A 230 -7.43 29.06 -68.80
C SER A 230 -7.80 29.68 -67.46
N SER A 231 -7.16 30.80 -67.18
CA SER A 231 -7.34 31.66 -66.03
C SER A 231 -8.78 32.19 -65.93
N ASN A 232 -9.40 32.08 -64.75
CA ASN A 232 -10.20 33.17 -64.19
C ASN A 232 -10.35 32.99 -62.69
N ALA A 233 -9.99 34.05 -61.97
CA ALA A 233 -10.10 34.17 -60.53
C ALA A 233 -11.57 34.20 -60.10
N ALA A 234 -11.95 33.34 -59.16
CA ALA A 234 -13.09 33.55 -58.29
C ALA A 234 -12.93 32.71 -57.02
N THR A 235 -12.86 33.42 -55.91
CA THR A 235 -12.82 32.96 -54.52
C THR A 235 -14.08 32.17 -54.16
N THR A 236 -13.94 31.05 -53.42
CA THR A 236 -14.84 30.48 -52.36
C THR A 236 -14.63 28.97 -52.21
N PRO A 237 -15.11 28.30 -51.13
CA PRO A 237 -15.00 28.67 -49.71
C PRO A 237 -14.54 27.49 -48.83
N ASN A 238 -13.85 27.85 -47.75
CA ASN A 238 -13.51 26.95 -46.65
C ASN A 238 -14.76 26.33 -45.98
N ALA A 239 -14.52 25.17 -45.38
CA ALA A 239 -15.34 24.39 -44.45
C ALA A 239 -16.36 25.17 -43.59
N PRO A 240 -17.52 24.57 -43.25
CA PRO A 240 -18.62 25.27 -42.61
C PRO A 240 -18.22 25.86 -41.25
N SER A 241 -18.38 27.19 -41.23
CA SER A 241 -18.22 28.13 -40.14
C SER A 241 -18.88 27.71 -38.82
N LYS A 242 -18.16 27.95 -37.71
CA LYS A 242 -18.69 28.05 -36.35
C LYS A 242 -19.85 29.07 -36.36
N TYR A 243 -21.06 28.65 -35.98
CA TYR A 243 -22.18 29.56 -35.76
C TYR A 243 -21.81 30.65 -34.75
N LYS A 244 -21.72 31.91 -35.22
CA LYS A 244 -21.64 33.09 -34.37
C LYS A 244 -23.03 33.28 -33.71
N MET A 245 -23.11 33.07 -32.40
CA MET A 245 -24.35 33.14 -31.63
C MET A 245 -24.76 34.59 -31.39
N GLU A 246 -25.98 34.97 -31.79
CA GLU A 246 -26.60 36.28 -31.54
C GLU A 246 -26.59 36.65 -30.04
N ASP A 247 -26.16 37.87 -29.70
CA ASP A 247 -25.88 38.31 -28.32
C ASP A 247 -27.10 38.17 -27.37
N LYS A 248 -28.31 38.40 -27.89
CA LYS A 248 -29.56 38.26 -27.13
C LYS A 248 -29.84 36.81 -26.68
N LYS A 249 -29.35 35.81 -27.42
CA LYS A 249 -29.52 34.38 -27.09
C LYS A 249 -28.50 33.92 -26.04
N GLN A 250 -27.29 34.50 -26.07
CA GLN A 250 -26.26 34.25 -25.07
C GLN A 250 -26.68 34.74 -23.69
N GLU A 251 -27.36 35.90 -23.62
CA GLU A 251 -27.83 36.47 -22.36
C GLU A 251 -28.94 35.63 -21.71
N ILE A 252 -29.85 35.05 -22.51
CA ILE A 252 -30.89 34.13 -22.03
C ILE A 252 -30.27 32.84 -21.49
N LEU A 253 -29.27 32.27 -22.18
CA LEU A 253 -28.59 31.04 -21.73
C LEU A 253 -27.72 31.26 -20.49
N LYS A 254 -27.05 32.43 -20.37
CA LYS A 254 -26.35 32.84 -19.15
C LYS A 254 -27.30 32.95 -17.97
N ARG A 255 -28.47 33.58 -18.16
CA ARG A 255 -29.45 33.79 -17.08
C ARG A 255 -30.17 32.52 -16.64
N THR A 256 -30.23 31.50 -17.49
CA THR A 256 -30.95 30.24 -17.23
C THR A 256 -30.04 29.01 -17.05
N ASN A 257 -28.72 29.23 -16.89
CA ASN A 257 -27.71 28.17 -16.75
C ASN A 257 -27.83 27.09 -17.85
N GLY A 258 -28.05 27.53 -19.09
CA GLY A 258 -28.23 26.66 -20.26
C GLY A 258 -26.91 26.24 -20.91
N CYS A 259 -26.93 25.12 -21.62
CA CYS A 259 -25.76 24.63 -22.36
C CYS A 259 -25.66 25.33 -23.72
N TRP A 260 -24.46 25.79 -24.08
CA TRP A 260 -24.21 26.59 -25.28
C TRP A 260 -24.05 25.74 -26.54
N LYS A 261 -23.79 24.43 -26.38
CA LYS A 261 -23.62 23.47 -27.48
C LYS A 261 -24.98 23.00 -28.01
N CYS A 262 -25.87 22.54 -27.13
CA CYS A 262 -27.23 22.14 -27.50
C CYS A 262 -28.27 23.27 -27.44
N GLN A 263 -27.88 24.46 -26.92
CA GLN A 263 -28.70 25.67 -26.85
C GLN A 263 -30.02 25.52 -26.05
N HIS A 264 -30.06 24.58 -25.10
CA HIS A 264 -31.20 24.36 -24.21
C HIS A 264 -31.02 25.05 -22.84
N PRO A 265 -32.02 25.79 -22.34
CA PRO A 265 -31.99 26.38 -21.00
C PRO A 265 -32.16 25.33 -19.89
N VAL A 266 -31.60 25.61 -18.70
CA VAL A 266 -31.69 24.81 -17.45
C VAL A 266 -31.25 23.35 -17.65
N GLN A 267 -29.94 23.12 -17.82
CA GLN A 267 -29.35 21.79 -17.94
C GLN A 267 -28.28 21.57 -16.87
N LEU A 268 -28.07 20.32 -16.44
CA LEU A 268 -27.05 19.93 -15.46
C LEU A 268 -25.65 19.70 -16.08
N HIS A 269 -25.47 19.96 -17.37
CA HIS A 269 -24.21 19.74 -18.09
C HIS A 269 -23.70 21.02 -18.76
N ARG A 270 -22.37 21.17 -18.85
CA ARG A 270 -21.70 22.27 -19.56
C ARG A 270 -21.33 21.85 -20.99
N SER A 271 -20.96 22.82 -21.83
CA SER A 271 -20.70 22.59 -23.27
C SER A 271 -19.58 21.60 -23.56
N HIS A 272 -18.63 21.43 -22.63
CA HIS A 272 -17.57 20.42 -22.67
C HIS A 272 -18.11 18.98 -22.52
N GLU A 273 -19.14 18.78 -21.69
CA GLU A 273 -19.73 17.47 -21.34
C GLU A 273 -21.11 17.26 -21.99
N CYS A 274 -21.43 17.97 -23.07
CA CYS A 274 -22.77 17.93 -23.64
C CYS A 274 -22.97 16.67 -24.51
N PRO A 275 -23.90 15.76 -24.14
CA PRO A 275 -24.13 14.51 -24.87
C PRO A 275 -24.98 14.69 -26.13
N TYR A 276 -25.58 15.87 -26.35
CA TYR A 276 -26.60 16.11 -27.39
C TYR A 276 -26.09 16.83 -28.65
N GLY A 277 -24.81 17.23 -28.71
CA GLY A 277 -24.26 17.89 -29.91
C GLY A 277 -24.88 19.26 -30.23
N TYR A 278 -24.65 19.77 -31.46
CA TYR A 278 -25.27 21.01 -31.96
C TYR A 278 -26.61 20.71 -32.66
N PRO A 279 -27.67 21.54 -32.49
CA PRO A 279 -28.96 21.30 -33.14
C PRO A 279 -28.89 21.39 -34.67
N ASP A 280 -29.60 20.51 -35.35
CA ASP A 280 -29.63 20.41 -36.80
C ASP A 280 -30.44 21.55 -37.47
N LEU A 281 -29.90 22.14 -38.54
CA LEU A 281 -30.35 23.42 -39.11
C LEU A 281 -31.75 23.40 -39.73
N LYS A 282 -32.25 22.23 -40.10
CA LYS A 282 -33.53 22.10 -40.80
C LYS A 282 -34.75 22.04 -39.86
N LYS A 283 -34.57 22.02 -38.53
CA LYS A 283 -35.67 21.91 -37.54
C LYS A 283 -35.65 22.98 -36.43
N HIS A 284 -34.96 24.11 -36.63
CA HIS A 284 -34.79 25.09 -35.55
C HIS A 284 -36.00 26.05 -35.39
N ILE A 285 -36.81 25.84 -34.35
CA ILE A 285 -37.78 26.83 -33.87
C ILE A 285 -37.05 27.87 -32.99
N PRO A 286 -37.14 29.19 -33.26
CA PRO A 286 -36.45 30.22 -32.51
C PRO A 286 -36.87 30.28 -31.02
N LEU A 287 -35.89 30.48 -30.15
CA LEU A 287 -36.10 30.64 -28.71
C LEU A 287 -36.45 32.11 -28.39
N THR A 288 -37.72 32.47 -28.55
CA THR A 288 -38.25 33.81 -28.21
C THR A 288 -38.71 33.86 -26.74
N LYS A 289 -38.74 35.05 -26.12
CA LYS A 289 -39.20 35.25 -24.73
C LYS A 289 -40.59 34.64 -24.49
N ASP A 290 -41.44 34.61 -25.52
CA ASP A 290 -42.81 34.09 -25.45
C ASP A 290 -42.90 32.56 -25.41
N ASN A 291 -41.87 31.83 -25.87
CA ASN A 291 -41.84 30.36 -25.93
C ASN A 291 -41.15 29.70 -24.71
N LEU A 292 -40.62 30.51 -23.79
CA LEU A 292 -39.94 30.05 -22.56
C LEU A 292 -40.89 29.35 -21.56
N PRO A 293 -42.13 29.84 -21.32
CA PRO A 293 -43.06 29.20 -20.37
C PRO A 293 -43.60 27.86 -20.88
N ALA A 294 -43.88 27.73 -22.18
CA ALA A 294 -44.41 26.51 -22.79
C ALA A 294 -43.40 25.35 -22.73
N ARG A 295 -42.12 25.62 -22.99
CA ARG A 295 -41.04 24.63 -22.87
C ARG A 295 -40.73 24.22 -21.42
N MET A 296 -40.95 25.11 -20.46
CA MET A 296 -40.86 24.79 -19.02
C MET A 296 -42.04 23.92 -18.54
N ARG A 297 -43.23 24.08 -19.13
CA ARG A 297 -44.44 23.33 -18.78
C ARG A 297 -44.50 21.92 -19.39
N ALA A 298 -43.92 21.70 -20.58
CA ALA A 298 -43.91 20.39 -21.25
C ALA A 298 -43.18 19.27 -20.46
N LYS A 299 -42.34 19.60 -19.47
CA LYS A 299 -41.74 18.60 -18.55
C LYS A 299 -42.52 18.38 -17.26
N LYS A 300 -43.55 19.18 -16.97
CA LYS A 300 -44.36 19.07 -15.74
C LYS A 300 -45.60 18.19 -15.91
N GLU A 301 -45.97 17.81 -17.15
CA GLU A 301 -47.14 16.95 -17.45
C GLU A 301 -46.85 15.44 -17.47
N VAL A 302 -45.61 14.98 -17.27
CA VAL A 302 -45.33 13.53 -17.12
C VAL A 302 -45.48 13.04 -15.67
N LYS A 303 -45.86 13.92 -14.73
CA LYS A 303 -46.12 13.56 -13.33
C LYS A 303 -47.45 14.13 -12.84
N LYS A 304 -48.59 13.52 -13.21
CA LYS A 304 -49.82 13.39 -12.40
C LYS A 304 -51.00 12.86 -13.23
N VAL A 305 -51.45 11.62 -12.96
CA VAL A 305 -52.84 11.06 -12.92
C VAL A 305 -52.67 9.63 -12.37
N SER A 306 -52.80 9.38 -11.05
CA SER A 306 -53.95 8.78 -10.30
C SER A 306 -54.40 7.39 -10.81
N ALA A 307 -54.25 6.29 -10.07
CA ALA A 307 -54.95 5.84 -8.84
C ALA A 307 -56.37 5.28 -9.07
N ALA A 308 -56.64 4.16 -8.36
CA ALA A 308 -57.87 3.32 -8.27
C ALA A 308 -57.94 2.17 -9.31
N VAL A 309 -58.23 0.89 -8.98
CA VAL A 309 -59.24 0.31 -8.08
C VAL A 309 -58.87 -1.15 -7.64
N THR A 310 -59.24 -1.47 -6.38
CA THR A 310 -59.44 -2.75 -5.60
C THR A 310 -59.20 -4.14 -6.24
N GLY A 311 -58.80 -5.20 -5.52
CA GLY A 311 -58.54 -5.42 -4.09
C GLY A 311 -58.35 -6.92 -3.74
N GLY A 312 -57.80 -7.21 -2.54
CA GLY A 312 -57.98 -8.49 -1.82
C GLY A 312 -56.72 -9.24 -1.34
N ALA A 313 -56.39 -9.11 -0.03
CA ALA A 313 -55.75 -10.07 0.91
C ALA A 313 -54.39 -10.75 0.53
N THR A 314 -53.34 -10.92 1.34
CA THR A 314 -53.07 -10.85 2.79
C THR A 314 -51.55 -10.98 3.01
N VAL A 315 -50.98 -10.16 3.90
CA VAL A 315 -49.83 -10.35 4.84
C VAL A 315 -48.62 -11.24 4.44
N LYS A 316 -47.41 -10.64 4.33
CA LYS A 316 -46.26 -10.82 5.26
C LYS A 316 -45.05 -9.96 4.85
N GLU A 317 -44.44 -9.32 5.85
CA GLU A 317 -43.13 -8.66 5.79
C GLU A 317 -41.99 -9.68 5.57
N VAL A 318 -40.96 -9.34 4.79
CA VAL A 318 -39.51 -9.56 5.09
C VAL A 318 -38.68 -8.56 4.24
N LYS A 319 -37.60 -8.05 4.85
CA LYS A 319 -36.54 -7.18 4.29
C LYS A 319 -35.79 -7.84 3.13
N ASP A 320 -35.42 -7.08 2.10
CA ASP A 320 -34.34 -7.44 1.17
C ASP A 320 -33.37 -6.26 0.95
N GLU A 321 -32.15 -6.42 1.47
CA GLU A 321 -30.92 -5.81 0.96
C GLU A 321 -30.47 -6.65 -0.26
N PRO A 322 -29.86 -6.06 -1.30
CA PRO A 322 -29.57 -6.79 -2.53
C PRO A 322 -28.35 -7.71 -2.37
N ASP A 323 -28.60 -9.02 -2.27
CA ASP A 323 -27.57 -10.06 -2.29
C ASP A 323 -26.87 -10.08 -3.67
N GLY A 324 -25.56 -9.77 -3.67
CA GLY A 324 -24.71 -9.81 -4.87
C GLY A 324 -24.44 -11.25 -5.31
N HIS A 325 -25.23 -11.76 -6.25
CA HIS A 325 -25.00 -13.05 -6.88
C HIS A 325 -24.01 -12.91 -8.05
N ILE A 326 -22.93 -13.70 -8.02
CA ILE A 326 -22.01 -13.86 -9.16
C ILE A 326 -22.53 -15.04 -9.99
N ALA A 327 -23.08 -14.75 -11.16
CA ALA A 327 -23.51 -15.77 -12.12
C ALA A 327 -22.48 -15.91 -13.25
N ALA A 328 -21.81 -17.06 -13.33
CA ALA A 328 -21.04 -17.45 -14.51
C ALA A 328 -21.95 -18.29 -15.41
N VAL A 329 -22.36 -17.73 -16.55
CA VAL A 329 -23.18 -18.43 -17.56
C VAL A 329 -22.26 -18.86 -18.71
N ILE A 330 -22.28 -20.15 -19.03
CA ILE A 330 -21.81 -20.67 -20.32
C ILE A 330 -23.06 -21.15 -21.07
N PRO A 331 -23.30 -20.75 -22.33
CA PRO A 331 -24.40 -21.30 -23.11
C PRO A 331 -24.02 -22.69 -23.64
N SER A 332 -24.75 -23.71 -23.20
CA SER A 332 -24.94 -24.95 -23.95
C SER A 332 -26.34 -24.88 -24.54
N SER A 333 -26.48 -24.79 -25.86
CA SER A 333 -27.76 -25.04 -26.51
C SER A 333 -27.60 -25.41 -27.99
N VAL A 334 -28.02 -26.64 -28.29
CA VAL A 334 -28.60 -27.06 -29.55
C VAL A 334 -30.03 -26.53 -29.57
N LEU A 335 -30.41 -25.68 -30.53
CA LEU A 335 -31.80 -25.42 -30.88
C LEU A 335 -31.90 -25.09 -32.38
N GLU A 336 -32.66 -25.92 -33.10
CA GLU A 336 -33.13 -25.66 -34.45
C GLU A 336 -34.33 -24.71 -34.40
N GLY A 337 -34.29 -23.65 -35.20
CA GLY A 337 -35.39 -22.70 -35.34
C GLY A 337 -35.17 -21.82 -36.56
N SER A 338 -35.95 -22.08 -37.61
CA SER A 338 -35.99 -21.30 -38.85
C SER A 338 -36.96 -20.14 -38.68
N ASP A 339 -36.48 -18.90 -38.80
CA ASP A 339 -37.33 -17.75 -39.11
C ASP A 339 -36.58 -16.75 -40.00
N SER A 340 -37.20 -16.49 -41.14
CA SER A 340 -36.75 -15.57 -42.20
C SER A 340 -37.11 -14.12 -41.82
N GLU A 341 -36.25 -13.17 -42.23
CA GLU A 341 -36.39 -11.69 -42.14
C GLU A 341 -35.82 -10.93 -40.91
N ASN A 342 -34.64 -11.29 -40.39
CA ASN A 342 -33.75 -10.28 -39.79
C ASN A 342 -32.34 -10.40 -40.37
N LYS A 343 -31.61 -9.27 -40.45
CA LYS A 343 -30.14 -9.28 -40.62
C LYS A 343 -29.52 -9.83 -39.33
N TYR A 344 -29.64 -11.15 -39.12
CA TYR A 344 -29.03 -11.83 -37.99
C TYR A 344 -27.52 -11.87 -38.17
N VAL A 345 -26.78 -11.60 -37.10
CA VAL A 345 -25.36 -11.98 -37.04
C VAL A 345 -25.35 -13.51 -36.86
N PRO A 346 -24.86 -14.30 -37.83
CA PRO A 346 -25.02 -15.75 -37.84
C PRO A 346 -24.10 -16.48 -36.84
N CYS A 347 -23.58 -15.76 -35.85
CA CYS A 347 -22.58 -16.26 -34.92
C CYS A 347 -23.09 -16.09 -33.49
N PHE A 348 -23.54 -17.19 -32.89
CA PHE A 348 -23.99 -17.23 -31.49
C PHE A 348 -22.82 -17.21 -30.49
N LEU A 349 -21.58 -17.41 -30.96
CA LEU A 349 -20.40 -17.56 -30.13
C LEU A 349 -19.22 -16.78 -30.71
N LEU A 350 -18.70 -15.84 -29.95
CA LEU A 350 -17.39 -15.26 -30.19
C LEU A 350 -16.37 -15.99 -29.31
N PRO A 351 -15.13 -16.22 -29.78
CA PRO A 351 -14.10 -16.83 -28.94
C PRO A 351 -13.86 -16.01 -27.66
N ASN A 352 -13.52 -16.68 -26.58
CA ASN A 352 -13.14 -16.02 -25.33
C ASN A 352 -11.82 -15.25 -25.49
N LEU A 353 -11.63 -14.20 -24.69
CA LEU A 353 -10.38 -13.44 -24.65
C LEU A 353 -9.40 -14.17 -23.72
N LEU A 354 -8.61 -15.08 -24.28
CA LEU A 354 -7.62 -15.87 -23.53
C LEU A 354 -6.24 -15.23 -23.66
N TRP A 355 -5.63 -14.89 -22.53
CA TRP A 355 -4.29 -14.33 -22.46
C TRP A 355 -3.30 -15.35 -21.91
N THR A 356 -2.27 -15.67 -22.69
CA THR A 356 -1.19 -16.56 -22.26
C THR A 356 -0.22 -15.80 -21.35
N VAL A 357 0.00 -16.32 -20.14
CA VAL A 357 0.79 -15.65 -19.10
C VAL A 357 1.77 -16.60 -18.42
N HIS A 358 2.82 -16.01 -17.88
CA HIS A 358 3.70 -16.63 -16.90
C HIS A 358 3.17 -16.40 -15.48
N ILE A 359 3.14 -17.48 -14.71
CA ILE A 359 2.84 -17.46 -13.28
C ILE A 359 3.97 -18.15 -12.51
N ASN A 360 4.32 -17.60 -11.34
CA ASN A 360 5.37 -18.10 -10.47
C ASN A 360 4.79 -18.53 -9.13
N GLY A 361 5.27 -19.65 -8.59
CA GLY A 361 4.87 -20.18 -7.30
C GLY A 361 6.06 -20.66 -6.46
N PRO A 362 5.96 -20.71 -5.12
CA PRO A 362 7.00 -21.24 -4.25
C PRO A 362 7.43 -22.69 -4.56
N ASN A 363 6.53 -23.50 -5.13
CA ASN A 363 6.80 -24.90 -5.45
C ASN A 363 7.34 -25.12 -6.87
N SER A 364 7.37 -24.08 -7.73
CA SER A 364 7.83 -24.20 -9.11
C SER A 364 9.22 -23.58 -9.27
N SER A 365 10.21 -24.40 -9.64
CA SER A 365 11.60 -23.93 -9.90
C SER A 365 11.72 -23.02 -11.12
N SER A 366 10.68 -22.98 -11.97
CA SER A 366 10.56 -22.13 -13.16
C SER A 366 9.14 -21.55 -13.30
N SER A 367 9.00 -20.53 -14.16
CA SER A 367 7.71 -19.91 -14.48
C SER A 367 6.84 -20.85 -15.31
N GLU A 368 5.63 -21.15 -14.82
CA GLU A 368 4.66 -21.95 -15.57
C GLU A 368 3.86 -21.07 -16.55
N HIS A 369 3.47 -21.65 -17.68
CA HIS A 369 2.60 -20.99 -18.66
C HIS A 369 1.15 -21.42 -18.49
N ILE A 370 0.24 -20.47 -18.34
CA ILE A 370 -1.20 -20.73 -18.26
C ILE A 370 -1.98 -19.81 -19.21
N GLN A 371 -3.18 -20.23 -19.59
CA GLN A 371 -4.15 -19.38 -20.27
C GLN A 371 -5.12 -18.79 -19.25
N ALA A 372 -5.08 -17.46 -19.09
CA ALA A 372 -5.99 -16.73 -18.23
C ALA A 372 -7.15 -16.14 -19.06
N LEU A 373 -8.39 -16.31 -18.60
CA LEU A 373 -9.56 -15.72 -19.24
C LEU A 373 -9.71 -14.27 -18.81
N ILE A 374 -9.79 -13.35 -19.78
CA ILE A 374 -10.12 -11.96 -19.55
C ILE A 374 -11.63 -11.79 -19.69
N ASP A 375 -12.28 -11.45 -18.59
CA ASP A 375 -13.73 -11.25 -18.55
C ASP A 375 -14.07 -9.93 -17.85
N PRO A 376 -14.39 -8.86 -18.59
CA PRO A 376 -14.82 -7.60 -18.00
C PRO A 376 -16.17 -7.70 -17.26
N GLY A 377 -16.96 -8.75 -17.50
CA GLY A 377 -18.24 -9.02 -16.83
C GLY A 377 -18.09 -9.56 -15.41
N SER A 378 -16.96 -10.19 -15.09
CA SER A 378 -16.67 -10.60 -13.72
C SER A 378 -16.14 -9.43 -12.90
N HIS A 379 -16.67 -9.19 -11.71
CA HIS A 379 -16.18 -8.16 -10.80
C HIS A 379 -14.99 -8.63 -9.95
N THR A 380 -14.70 -9.93 -9.92
CA THR A 380 -13.66 -10.55 -9.08
C THR A 380 -12.65 -11.32 -9.91
N VAL A 381 -11.44 -11.50 -9.34
CA VAL A 381 -10.41 -12.36 -9.91
C VAL A 381 -10.52 -13.73 -9.27
N LEU A 382 -10.64 -14.78 -10.07
CA LEU A 382 -10.79 -16.16 -9.61
C LEU A 382 -9.58 -16.99 -10.04
N ILE A 383 -9.18 -17.93 -9.19
CA ILE A 383 -8.13 -18.89 -9.48
C ILE A 383 -8.56 -20.30 -9.07
N ASP A 384 -8.22 -21.28 -9.89
CA ASP A 384 -8.56 -22.67 -9.62
C ASP A 384 -7.77 -23.22 -8.41
N LYS A 385 -8.45 -23.98 -7.55
CA LYS A 385 -7.87 -24.59 -6.35
C LYS A 385 -6.73 -25.56 -6.67
N ALA A 386 -6.81 -26.32 -7.77
CA ALA A 386 -5.76 -27.24 -8.15
C ALA A 386 -4.48 -26.48 -8.54
N LEU A 387 -4.63 -25.39 -9.30
CA LEU A 387 -3.50 -24.51 -9.68
C LEU A 387 -2.84 -23.87 -8.45
N VAL A 388 -3.63 -23.40 -7.48
CA VAL A 388 -3.10 -22.85 -6.21
C VAL A 388 -2.25 -23.87 -5.46
N ASN A 389 -2.71 -25.13 -5.41
CA ASN A 389 -1.98 -26.21 -4.76
C ASN A 389 -0.70 -26.57 -5.51
N GLN A 390 -0.77 -26.66 -6.84
CA GLN A 390 0.38 -26.96 -7.70
C GLN A 390 1.50 -25.93 -7.52
N LEU A 391 1.15 -24.64 -7.58
CA LEU A 391 2.11 -23.55 -7.43
C LEU A 391 2.60 -23.33 -6.00
N GLY A 392 1.91 -23.91 -4.99
CA GLY A 392 2.24 -23.69 -3.58
C GLY A 392 1.90 -22.28 -3.07
N LEU A 393 0.87 -21.63 -3.63
CA LEU A 393 0.50 -20.28 -3.23
C LEU A 393 -0.15 -20.27 -1.83
N VAL A 394 0.28 -19.32 -0.99
CA VAL A 394 -0.23 -19.19 0.39
C VAL A 394 -1.69 -18.75 0.40
N LYS A 395 -2.58 -19.65 0.84
CA LYS A 395 -4.01 -19.38 1.03
C LYS A 395 -4.24 -18.52 2.27
N ARG A 396 -5.08 -17.50 2.13
CA ARG A 396 -5.46 -16.57 3.20
C ARG A 396 -6.97 -16.60 3.38
N SER A 397 -7.44 -16.52 4.62
CA SER A 397 -8.87 -16.50 4.92
C SER A 397 -9.50 -15.16 4.53
N LEU A 398 -10.70 -15.22 3.95
CA LEU A 398 -11.56 -14.05 3.71
C LEU A 398 -12.26 -13.66 5.02
N LYS A 399 -12.24 -12.37 5.35
CA LYS A 399 -12.92 -11.85 6.55
C LYS A 399 -14.44 -12.06 6.50
N VAL A 400 -15.00 -12.04 5.29
CA VAL A 400 -16.41 -12.31 5.01
C VAL A 400 -16.45 -13.34 3.89
N PRO A 401 -16.99 -14.55 4.12
CA PRO A 401 -17.14 -15.55 3.08
C PRO A 401 -18.00 -15.03 1.93
N MET A 402 -17.58 -15.31 0.68
CA MET A 402 -18.30 -14.88 -0.51
C MET A 402 -19.18 -16.02 -1.04
N LYS A 403 -20.42 -15.72 -1.41
CA LYS A 403 -21.30 -16.67 -2.09
C LYS A 403 -21.03 -16.62 -3.60
N CYS A 404 -20.77 -17.76 -4.23
CA CYS A 404 -20.63 -17.88 -5.68
C CYS A 404 -21.70 -18.83 -6.21
N GLY A 405 -22.54 -18.38 -7.14
CA GLY A 405 -23.59 -19.22 -7.72
C GLY A 405 -23.02 -20.07 -8.86
N GLU A 406 -23.03 -21.39 -8.71
CA GLU A 406 -22.89 -22.28 -9.85
C GLU A 406 -24.24 -22.40 -10.55
N ALA A 407 -24.30 -22.05 -11.82
CA ALA A 407 -25.53 -21.99 -12.62
C ALA A 407 -26.36 -23.31 -12.61
N MET A 408 -25.78 -24.43 -12.16
CA MET A 408 -26.40 -25.76 -12.21
C MET A 408 -26.27 -26.59 -10.91
N LYS A 409 -25.53 -26.15 -9.87
CA LYS A 409 -25.22 -26.99 -8.69
C LYS A 409 -25.37 -26.31 -7.32
N GLY A 410 -25.88 -25.07 -7.28
CA GLY A 410 -26.12 -24.34 -6.03
C GLY A 410 -25.04 -23.32 -5.70
N THR A 411 -25.16 -22.70 -4.52
CA THR A 411 -24.28 -21.61 -4.08
C THR A 411 -23.08 -22.16 -3.31
N THR A 412 -21.88 -22.00 -3.86
CA THR A 412 -20.62 -22.41 -3.23
C THR A 412 -20.07 -21.27 -2.38
N LEU A 413 -19.68 -21.57 -1.14
CA LEU A 413 -19.09 -20.59 -0.23
C LEU A 413 -17.57 -20.51 -0.44
N LEU A 414 -17.08 -19.34 -0.83
CA LEU A 414 -15.67 -19.05 -1.02
C LEU A 414 -15.11 -18.43 0.24
N THR A 415 -14.10 -19.08 0.81
CA THR A 415 -13.54 -18.74 2.12
C THR A 415 -12.08 -18.29 2.04
N HIS A 416 -11.40 -18.54 0.93
CA HIS A 416 -9.96 -18.33 0.80
C HIS A 416 -9.59 -17.51 -0.43
N TRP A 417 -8.48 -16.77 -0.34
CA TRP A 417 -7.89 -15.99 -1.43
C TRP A 417 -6.36 -16.09 -1.43
N VAL A 418 -5.73 -15.75 -2.54
CA VAL A 418 -4.27 -15.75 -2.74
C VAL A 418 -3.81 -14.45 -3.39
N ARG A 419 -2.51 -14.13 -3.27
CA ARG A 419 -1.89 -13.00 -3.99
C ARG A 419 -1.47 -13.48 -5.38
N LEU A 420 -2.03 -12.88 -6.41
CA LEU A 420 -1.77 -13.24 -7.81
C LEU A 420 -0.93 -12.17 -8.49
N LYS A 421 0.11 -12.59 -9.22
CA LYS A 421 0.93 -11.77 -10.09
C LYS A 421 1.19 -12.54 -11.39
N LEU A 422 1.00 -11.87 -12.52
CA LEU A 422 1.11 -12.46 -13.85
C LEU A 422 2.05 -11.62 -14.71
N ASP A 423 2.91 -12.31 -15.46
CA ASP A 423 3.82 -11.69 -16.44
C ASP A 423 3.42 -12.13 -17.85
N SER A 424 3.56 -11.26 -18.86
CA SER A 424 3.40 -11.65 -20.27
C SER A 424 4.53 -12.59 -20.70
N VAL A 425 4.28 -13.48 -21.66
CA VAL A 425 5.28 -14.44 -22.17
C VAL A 425 6.57 -13.79 -22.68
N ASN A 426 6.49 -12.61 -23.28
CA ASN A 426 7.64 -11.84 -23.75
C ASN A 426 8.21 -10.86 -22.71
N TYR A 427 7.72 -10.90 -21.47
CA TYR A 427 8.05 -9.98 -20.37
C TYR A 427 7.85 -8.48 -20.67
N CYS A 428 7.15 -8.12 -21.75
CA CYS A 428 6.83 -6.73 -22.08
C CYS A 428 5.77 -6.11 -21.17
N PHE A 429 5.00 -6.94 -20.47
CA PHE A 429 4.03 -6.52 -19.48
C PHE A 429 4.14 -7.37 -18.20
N ARG A 430 4.02 -6.70 -17.05
CA ARG A 430 4.05 -7.32 -15.73
C ARG A 430 2.93 -6.73 -14.88
N SER A 431 2.07 -7.59 -14.35
CA SER A 431 0.92 -7.15 -13.56
C SER A 431 1.35 -6.64 -12.18
N VAL A 432 0.53 -5.75 -11.61
CA VAL A 432 0.53 -5.52 -10.16
C VAL A 432 -0.03 -6.76 -9.44
N ILE A 433 0.27 -6.87 -8.15
CA ILE A 433 -0.23 -7.96 -7.32
C ILE A 433 -1.69 -7.68 -6.96
N VAL A 434 -2.61 -8.58 -7.32
CA VAL A 434 -4.03 -8.49 -6.97
C VAL A 434 -4.52 -9.69 -6.17
N PRO A 435 -5.53 -9.54 -5.31
CA PRO A 435 -6.16 -10.68 -4.64
C PRO A 435 -6.99 -11.50 -5.63
N ALA A 436 -6.76 -12.80 -5.67
CA ALA A 436 -7.56 -13.76 -6.42
C ALA A 436 -8.27 -14.72 -5.46
N VAL A 437 -9.59 -14.85 -5.59
CA VAL A 437 -10.40 -15.75 -4.76
C VAL A 437 -10.26 -17.18 -5.26
N VAL A 438 -10.07 -18.12 -4.33
CA VAL A 438 -9.85 -19.53 -4.68
C VAL A 438 -11.20 -20.21 -4.92
N LEU A 439 -11.39 -20.70 -6.14
CA LEU A 439 -12.59 -21.44 -6.53
C LEU A 439 -12.30 -22.95 -6.55
N PRO A 440 -13.16 -23.81 -5.98
CA PRO A 440 -12.92 -25.25 -5.95
C PRO A 440 -12.81 -25.91 -7.34
N SER A 441 -13.58 -25.44 -8.31
CA SER A 441 -13.53 -25.90 -9.69
C SER A 441 -13.83 -24.72 -10.62
N LEU A 442 -12.79 -24.23 -11.30
CA LEU A 442 -12.91 -23.19 -12.31
C LEU A 442 -12.65 -23.81 -13.69
N CYS A 443 -13.48 -23.46 -14.69
CA CYS A 443 -13.34 -23.99 -16.05
C CYS A 443 -12.09 -23.50 -16.81
N VAL A 444 -11.40 -22.50 -16.24
CA VAL A 444 -10.14 -21.95 -16.70
C VAL A 444 -9.17 -21.86 -15.52
N PRO A 445 -7.85 -21.92 -15.72
CA PRO A 445 -6.88 -21.83 -14.63
C PRO A 445 -7.02 -20.54 -13.79
N VAL A 446 -7.26 -19.42 -14.47
CA VAL A 446 -7.43 -18.09 -13.88
C VAL A 446 -8.48 -17.30 -14.67
N LEU A 447 -9.37 -16.60 -13.97
CA LEU A 447 -10.31 -15.64 -14.54
C LEU A 447 -9.98 -14.23 -14.04
N LEU A 448 -9.67 -13.34 -14.98
CA LEU A 448 -9.27 -11.95 -14.76
C LEU A 448 -10.48 -11.04 -14.93
N GLY A 449 -11.13 -10.74 -13.80
CA GLY A 449 -12.25 -9.82 -13.74
C GLY A 449 -11.84 -8.34 -13.76
N LEU A 450 -12.84 -7.47 -13.65
CA LEU A 450 -12.76 -6.02 -13.61
C LEU A 450 -11.74 -5.50 -12.58
N LEU A 451 -11.59 -6.16 -11.43
CA LEU A 451 -10.56 -5.81 -10.44
C LEU A 451 -9.15 -5.92 -11.03
N PHE A 452 -8.83 -6.99 -11.77
CA PHE A 452 -7.53 -7.11 -12.43
C PHE A 452 -7.35 -6.04 -13.50
N LEU A 453 -8.37 -5.84 -14.34
CA LEU A 453 -8.32 -4.91 -15.48
C LEU A 453 -8.14 -3.46 -15.03
N THR A 454 -8.88 -3.03 -14.00
CA THR A 454 -8.81 -1.67 -13.47
C THR A 454 -7.47 -1.38 -12.79
N GLN A 455 -7.00 -2.28 -11.93
CA GLN A 455 -5.72 -2.09 -11.21
C GLN A 455 -4.51 -2.09 -12.16
N ASN A 456 -4.58 -2.86 -13.24
CA ASN A 456 -3.55 -2.91 -14.27
C ASN A 456 -3.78 -1.94 -15.44
N ARG A 457 -4.81 -1.07 -15.38
CA ARG A 457 -5.14 -0.09 -16.43
C ARG A 457 -5.27 -0.71 -17.84
N LEU A 458 -5.90 -1.88 -17.91
CA LEU A 458 -6.17 -2.59 -19.15
C LEU A 458 -7.51 -2.13 -19.73
N LEU A 459 -7.53 -1.87 -21.04
CA LEU A 459 -8.72 -1.56 -21.81
C LEU A 459 -9.05 -2.75 -22.70
N VAL A 460 -10.25 -3.30 -22.54
CA VAL A 460 -10.77 -4.35 -23.42
C VAL A 460 -11.57 -3.66 -24.52
N ASP A 461 -11.16 -3.85 -25.76
CA ASP A 461 -11.91 -3.42 -26.93
C ASP A 461 -12.64 -4.64 -27.52
N CYS A 462 -13.96 -4.65 -27.37
CA CYS A 462 -14.81 -5.74 -27.83
C CYS A 462 -14.89 -5.82 -29.36
N GLU A 463 -14.77 -4.69 -30.06
CA GLU A 463 -14.86 -4.63 -31.52
C GLU A 463 -13.56 -5.14 -32.17
N SER A 464 -12.42 -4.63 -31.72
CA SER A 464 -11.11 -5.06 -32.23
C SER A 464 -10.57 -6.34 -31.58
N ARG A 465 -11.26 -6.86 -30.56
CA ARG A 465 -10.86 -8.03 -29.76
C ARG A 465 -9.44 -7.93 -29.20
N SER A 466 -9.07 -6.74 -28.75
CA SER A 466 -7.75 -6.43 -28.19
C SER A 466 -7.85 -6.12 -26.70
N VAL A 467 -6.75 -6.34 -25.98
CA VAL A 467 -6.63 -5.93 -24.57
C VAL A 467 -5.39 -5.06 -24.42
N VAL A 468 -5.60 -3.75 -24.40
CA VAL A 468 -4.52 -2.76 -24.46
C VAL A 468 -4.16 -2.26 -23.08
N HIS A 469 -2.89 -2.34 -22.72
CA HIS A 469 -2.34 -1.69 -21.53
C HIS A 469 -2.21 -0.18 -21.78
N LYS A 470 -3.11 0.63 -21.20
CA LYS A 470 -3.23 2.07 -21.50
C LYS A 470 -1.90 2.84 -21.43
N PRO A 471 -1.05 2.69 -20.39
CA PRO A 471 0.20 3.45 -20.29
C PRO A 471 1.23 3.13 -21.37
N MET A 472 1.24 1.91 -21.91
CA MET A 472 2.27 1.47 -22.87
C MET A 472 1.72 1.27 -24.29
N GLY A 473 0.39 1.30 -24.48
CA GLY A 473 -0.25 1.04 -25.75
C GLY A 473 -0.04 -0.39 -26.28
N ILE A 474 0.36 -1.33 -25.42
CA ILE A 474 0.65 -2.72 -25.82
C ILE A 474 -0.62 -3.54 -25.76
N ASP A 475 -0.95 -4.24 -26.85
CA ASP A 475 -1.97 -5.28 -26.86
C ASP A 475 -1.41 -6.58 -26.26
N LEU A 476 -2.05 -7.06 -25.19
CA LEU A 476 -1.67 -8.28 -24.50
C LEU A 476 -2.03 -9.55 -25.27
N LEU A 477 -3.03 -9.48 -26.16
CA LEU A 477 -3.46 -10.62 -26.98
C LEU A 477 -2.68 -10.72 -28.29
N ALA A 478 -2.16 -9.59 -28.78
CA ALA A 478 -1.28 -9.51 -29.95
C ALA A 478 0.02 -8.75 -29.59
N PRO A 479 0.87 -9.31 -28.71
CA PRO A 479 2.09 -8.65 -28.31
C PRO A 479 3.00 -8.41 -29.53
N PRO A 480 3.70 -7.27 -29.60
CA PRO A 480 4.60 -6.99 -30.72
C PRO A 480 5.66 -8.09 -30.83
N ALA A 481 5.82 -8.63 -32.05
CA ALA A 481 6.86 -9.61 -32.34
C ALA A 481 8.22 -9.02 -31.93
N ILE A 482 9.07 -9.85 -31.31
CA ILE A 482 10.46 -9.51 -31.03
C ILE A 482 11.11 -9.21 -32.39
N ARG A 483 11.30 -7.93 -32.71
CA ARG A 483 11.98 -7.54 -33.94
C ARG A 483 13.45 -7.90 -33.77
N THR A 484 13.91 -8.94 -34.45
CA THR A 484 15.32 -8.99 -34.85
C THR A 484 15.56 -7.77 -35.74
N PRO A 485 16.55 -6.91 -35.44
CA PRO A 485 16.68 -5.63 -36.12
C PRO A 485 16.96 -5.86 -37.62
N PRO A 486 16.20 -5.23 -38.53
CA PRO A 486 16.49 -5.28 -39.96
C PRO A 486 17.76 -4.48 -40.26
N SER A 487 18.57 -5.03 -41.16
CA SER A 487 19.94 -4.63 -41.55
C SER A 487 20.07 -3.26 -42.26
N SER A 488 19.15 -2.32 -42.06
CA SER A 488 19.12 -1.04 -42.79
C SER A 488 19.41 0.21 -41.94
N GLU A 489 19.73 0.09 -40.65
CA GLU A 489 20.11 1.22 -39.77
C GLU A 489 21.63 1.33 -39.55
N LEU A 490 22.44 1.03 -40.56
CA LEU A 490 23.91 1.05 -40.42
C LEU A 490 24.54 2.45 -40.37
N VAL A 491 23.79 3.54 -40.60
CA VAL A 491 24.37 4.89 -40.65
C VAL A 491 24.21 5.66 -39.32
N SER A 492 23.14 5.43 -38.54
CA SER A 492 22.96 6.06 -37.22
C SER A 492 23.77 5.36 -36.12
N CYS A 493 23.97 4.04 -36.26
CA CYS A 493 24.75 3.22 -35.33
C CYS A 493 26.25 3.54 -35.32
N LEU A 494 26.83 4.09 -36.40
CA LEU A 494 28.26 4.44 -36.43
C LEU A 494 28.61 5.60 -35.49
N LYS A 495 27.70 6.57 -35.32
CA LYS A 495 27.91 7.69 -34.39
C LYS A 495 27.78 7.24 -32.93
N LEU A 496 26.78 6.41 -32.63
CA LEU A 496 26.58 5.86 -31.28
C LEU A 496 27.69 4.86 -30.91
N ALA A 497 28.14 4.01 -31.83
CA ALA A 497 29.27 3.10 -31.61
C ALA A 497 30.58 3.86 -31.38
N SER A 498 30.83 4.96 -32.11
CA SER A 498 32.00 5.82 -31.87
C SER A 498 31.93 6.54 -30.51
N GLN A 499 30.75 6.96 -30.08
CA GLN A 499 30.54 7.55 -28.75
C GLN A 499 30.68 6.52 -27.64
N ILE A 500 30.10 5.34 -27.80
CA ILE A 500 30.24 4.23 -26.85
C ILE A 500 31.71 3.80 -26.77
N SER A 501 32.41 3.68 -27.90
CA SER A 501 33.84 3.35 -27.91
C SER A 501 34.68 4.43 -27.20
N ARG A 502 34.40 5.73 -27.43
CA ARG A 502 35.06 6.82 -26.69
C ARG A 502 34.78 6.78 -25.20
N VAL A 503 33.54 6.50 -24.79
CA VAL A 503 33.15 6.37 -23.38
C VAL A 503 33.81 5.15 -22.75
N VAL A 504 33.86 4.02 -23.44
CA VAL A 504 34.53 2.79 -22.96
C VAL A 504 36.04 3.01 -22.82
N THR A 505 36.69 3.68 -23.78
CA THR A 505 38.12 4.02 -23.69
C THR A 505 38.40 5.05 -22.60
N ALA A 506 37.55 6.07 -22.43
CA ALA A 506 37.65 7.04 -21.35
C ALA A 506 37.43 6.40 -19.96
N THR A 507 36.47 5.48 -19.86
CA THR A 507 36.22 4.72 -18.62
C THR A 507 37.39 3.79 -18.31
N ARG A 508 37.99 3.15 -19.33
CA ARG A 508 39.12 2.26 -19.14
C ARG A 508 40.38 3.03 -18.70
N THR A 509 40.68 4.15 -19.34
CA THR A 509 41.79 5.04 -18.93
C THR A 509 41.59 5.59 -17.52
N MET A 510 40.38 6.02 -17.17
CA MET A 510 40.05 6.43 -15.80
C MET A 510 40.24 5.28 -14.79
N ILE A 511 39.86 4.05 -15.13
CA ILE A 511 40.06 2.87 -14.28
C ILE A 511 41.56 2.55 -14.12
N ASP A 512 42.34 2.68 -15.20
CA ASP A 512 43.78 2.44 -15.17
C ASP A 512 44.49 3.52 -14.32
N GLU A 513 44.12 4.79 -14.46
CA GLU A 513 44.59 5.89 -13.60
C GLU A 513 44.20 5.68 -12.12
N LEU A 514 42.96 5.24 -11.86
CA LEU A 514 42.51 4.89 -10.52
C LEU A 514 43.27 3.71 -9.94
N ARG A 515 43.58 2.69 -10.75
CA ARG A 515 44.39 1.55 -10.31
C ARG A 515 45.79 2.00 -9.93
N GLU A 516 46.45 2.83 -10.75
CA GLU A 516 47.78 3.36 -10.43
C GLU A 516 47.75 4.22 -9.15
N HIS A 517 46.72 5.06 -9.00
CA HIS A 517 46.57 5.89 -7.80
C HIS A 517 46.29 5.05 -6.55
N LEU A 518 45.48 3.99 -6.69
CA LEU A 518 45.15 3.07 -5.60
C LEU A 518 46.34 2.19 -5.21
N VAL A 519 47.22 1.81 -6.14
CA VAL A 519 48.47 1.10 -5.82
C VAL A 519 49.37 1.97 -4.94
N SER A 520 49.56 3.24 -5.29
CA SER A 520 50.34 4.18 -4.46
C SER A 520 49.71 4.41 -3.08
N GLN A 521 48.38 4.41 -2.97
CA GLN A 521 47.69 4.50 -1.68
C GLN A 521 47.79 3.19 -0.89
N CYS A 522 47.73 2.03 -1.55
CA CYS A 522 47.88 0.71 -0.94
C CYS A 522 49.28 0.58 -0.34
N GLU A 523 50.34 0.92 -1.09
CA GLU A 523 51.72 0.89 -0.58
C GLU A 523 51.92 1.81 0.64
N ARG A 524 51.24 2.96 0.68
CA ARG A 524 51.27 3.87 1.84
C ARG A 524 50.49 3.34 3.04
N VAL A 525 49.39 2.63 2.80
CA VAL A 525 48.58 2.00 3.84
C VAL A 525 49.29 0.77 4.40
N ASP A 526 49.87 -0.06 3.54
CA ASP A 526 50.61 -1.26 3.90
C ASP A 526 51.90 -0.91 4.65
N ALA A 527 52.60 0.18 4.29
CA ALA A 527 53.75 0.69 5.04
C ALA A 527 53.41 1.21 6.46
N ASN A 528 52.15 1.59 6.69
CA ASN A 528 51.66 2.15 7.95
C ASN A 528 50.76 1.19 8.74
N SER A 529 50.55 -0.04 8.27
CA SER A 529 49.68 -1.03 8.90
C SER A 529 50.51 -2.17 9.48
N GLU A 530 50.25 -2.56 10.73
CA GLU A 530 50.86 -3.75 11.32
C GLU A 530 50.31 -5.03 10.68
N ALA A 531 51.18 -6.01 10.46
CA ALA A 531 50.82 -7.28 9.83
C ALA A 531 49.81 -8.05 10.72
N VAL A 532 48.56 -8.08 10.27
CA VAL A 532 47.51 -8.90 10.90
C VAL A 532 47.81 -10.37 10.59
N GLU A 533 47.97 -11.19 11.64
CA GLU A 533 48.05 -12.64 11.49
C GLU A 533 46.84 -13.15 10.71
N CYS A 534 47.10 -13.66 9.51
CA CYS A 534 46.09 -14.23 8.64
C CYS A 534 45.48 -15.46 9.31
N VAL A 535 44.26 -15.33 9.82
CA VAL A 535 43.49 -16.47 10.30
C VAL A 535 43.13 -17.31 9.08
N ASP A 536 43.75 -18.48 8.98
CA ASP A 536 43.50 -19.45 7.92
C ASP A 536 42.02 -19.82 7.93
N SER A 537 41.29 -19.36 6.92
CA SER A 537 39.83 -19.43 6.84
C SER A 537 39.33 -20.77 6.31
N ILE A 538 40.21 -21.59 5.75
CA ILE A 538 39.89 -22.88 5.13
C ILE A 538 39.40 -23.91 6.17
N PRO A 539 40.05 -24.10 7.34
CA PRO A 539 39.57 -25.01 8.38
C PRO A 539 38.20 -24.60 8.95
N LEU A 540 37.94 -23.29 9.03
CA LEU A 540 36.67 -22.75 9.55
C LEU A 540 35.51 -23.03 8.58
N ILE A 541 35.76 -22.88 7.28
CA ILE A 541 34.79 -23.20 6.22
C ILE A 541 34.51 -24.71 6.20
N GLN A 542 35.55 -25.55 6.27
CA GLN A 542 35.38 -27.02 6.31
C GLN A 542 34.54 -27.45 7.51
N LYS A 543 34.85 -26.96 8.71
CA LYS A 543 34.06 -27.23 9.93
C LYS A 543 32.60 -26.80 9.78
N LYS A 544 32.35 -25.69 9.08
CA LYS A 544 30.99 -25.20 8.86
C LYS A 544 30.21 -26.06 7.87
N VAL A 545 30.87 -26.52 6.79
CA VAL A 545 30.27 -27.44 5.82
C VAL A 545 29.91 -28.77 6.49
N GLU A 546 30.82 -29.34 7.28
CA GLU A 546 30.56 -30.58 8.03
C GLU A 546 29.38 -30.44 8.98
N GLN A 547 29.29 -29.31 9.70
CA GLN A 547 28.16 -29.03 10.58
C GLN A 547 26.83 -28.99 9.83
N LEU A 548 26.79 -28.36 8.66
CA LEU A 548 25.58 -28.26 7.83
C LEU A 548 25.15 -29.63 7.28
N VAL A 549 26.12 -30.48 6.89
CA VAL A 549 25.86 -31.85 6.43
C VAL A 549 25.25 -32.69 7.55
N ILE A 550 25.80 -32.62 8.76
CA ILE A 550 25.25 -33.34 9.94
C ILE A 550 23.84 -32.85 10.25
N GLN A 551 23.60 -31.55 10.20
CA GLN A 551 22.29 -30.96 10.47
C GLN A 551 21.24 -31.42 9.45
N GLN A 552 21.60 -31.46 8.17
CA GLN A 552 20.71 -31.98 7.13
C GLN A 552 20.39 -33.46 7.36
N CYS A 553 21.41 -34.28 7.65
CA CYS A 553 21.24 -35.70 7.95
C CYS A 553 20.27 -35.93 9.13
N LEU A 554 20.42 -35.17 10.23
CA LEU A 554 19.51 -35.25 11.37
C LEU A 554 18.07 -34.86 11.02
N SER A 555 17.89 -33.85 10.16
CA SER A 555 16.57 -33.42 9.69
C SER A 555 15.90 -34.50 8.82
N ASP A 556 16.68 -35.15 7.95
CA ASP A 556 16.18 -36.23 7.10
C ASP A 556 15.80 -37.46 7.93
N LEU A 557 16.61 -37.80 8.94
CA LEU A 557 16.30 -38.87 9.91
C LEU A 557 15.08 -38.54 10.78
N ASP A 558 14.91 -37.29 11.23
CA ASP A 558 13.72 -36.85 11.96
C ASP A 558 12.45 -37.01 11.11
N GLY A 559 12.49 -36.56 9.85
CA GLY A 559 11.40 -36.75 8.90
C GLY A 559 11.09 -38.23 8.65
N PHE A 560 12.13 -39.04 8.44
CA PHE A 560 12.00 -40.48 8.26
C PHE A 560 11.34 -41.16 9.47
N TYR A 561 11.79 -40.88 10.68
CA TYR A 561 11.23 -41.51 11.89
C TYR A 561 9.84 -41.00 12.24
N LYS A 562 9.55 -39.72 12.02
CA LYS A 562 8.19 -39.17 12.17
C LYS A 562 7.22 -39.82 11.19
N SER A 563 7.66 -40.07 9.95
CA SER A 563 6.84 -40.80 8.98
C SER A 563 6.69 -42.28 9.33
N LYS A 564 7.77 -42.93 9.79
CA LYS A 564 7.77 -44.36 10.16
C LYS A 564 6.88 -44.64 11.36
N TYR A 565 6.82 -43.72 12.31
CA TYR A 565 6.03 -43.82 13.54
C TYR A 565 4.93 -42.74 13.58
N ALA A 566 4.29 -42.48 12.43
CA ALA A 566 3.25 -41.46 12.31
C ALA A 566 2.06 -41.72 13.26
N ASP A 567 1.81 -42.99 13.61
CA ASP A 567 0.83 -43.41 14.61
C ASP A 567 1.14 -42.89 16.02
N ARG A 568 2.42 -42.67 16.35
CA ARG A 568 2.87 -42.17 17.66
C ARG A 568 3.18 -40.69 17.69
N PHE A 569 3.55 -40.12 16.53
CA PHE A 569 3.85 -38.70 16.37
C PHE A 569 2.67 -37.88 15.81
N ALA A 570 1.50 -38.49 15.61
CA ALA A 570 0.27 -37.77 15.35
C ALA A 570 -0.02 -36.79 16.51
N GLY A 571 -0.57 -35.62 16.16
CA GLY A 571 -1.02 -34.65 17.16
C GLY A 571 -2.07 -35.28 18.05
N VAL A 572 -2.01 -35.00 19.35
CA VAL A 572 -3.04 -35.44 20.30
C VAL A 572 -4.39 -34.91 19.80
N PRO A 573 -5.40 -35.77 19.57
CA PRO A 573 -6.71 -35.31 19.11
C PRO A 573 -7.32 -34.33 20.11
N ASN A 574 -8.19 -33.44 19.62
CA ASN A 574 -8.89 -32.51 20.49
C ASN A 574 -9.74 -33.30 21.49
N VAL A 575 -9.90 -32.77 22.71
CA VAL A 575 -10.66 -33.42 23.79
C VAL A 575 -12.09 -33.74 23.35
N GLU A 576 -12.67 -32.94 22.46
CA GLU A 576 -14.02 -33.16 21.92
C GLU A 576 -14.10 -34.31 20.90
N ASP A 577 -12.97 -34.69 20.28
CA ASP A 577 -12.89 -35.80 19.32
C ASP A 577 -12.58 -37.14 20.00
N LEU A 578 -12.36 -37.14 21.32
CA LEU A 578 -12.12 -38.35 22.09
C LEU A 578 -13.43 -39.10 22.38
N PRO A 579 -13.43 -40.44 22.26
CA PRO A 579 -14.59 -41.26 22.61
C PRO A 579 -14.98 -41.06 24.09
N HIS A 580 -16.23 -40.64 24.32
CA HIS A 580 -16.78 -40.39 25.67
C HIS A 580 -17.22 -41.68 26.39
N ASP A 581 -17.10 -42.82 25.71
CA ASP A 581 -17.50 -44.16 26.12
C ASP A 581 -16.31 -45.04 26.56
N ILE A 582 -15.07 -44.57 26.36
CA ILE A 582 -13.85 -45.29 26.78
C ILE A 582 -13.29 -44.66 28.06
N TYR A 583 -13.70 -45.21 29.20
CA TYR A 583 -13.13 -44.87 30.51
C TYR A 583 -11.91 -45.75 30.79
N HIS A 584 -10.72 -45.15 30.84
CA HIS A 584 -9.53 -45.87 31.29
C HIS A 584 -9.55 -45.96 32.82
N ARG A 585 -9.80 -47.16 33.36
CA ARG A 585 -9.84 -47.39 34.81
C ARG A 585 -8.41 -47.60 35.31
N PHE A 586 -7.83 -46.56 35.90
CA PHE A 586 -6.57 -46.68 36.63
C PHE A 586 -6.84 -47.42 37.94
N ALA A 587 -6.37 -48.66 38.06
CA ALA A 587 -6.20 -49.26 39.38
C ALA A 587 -5.04 -48.54 40.06
N LEU A 588 -5.36 -47.57 40.93
CA LEU A 588 -4.37 -46.97 41.81
C LEU A 588 -3.70 -48.11 42.58
N LYS A 589 -2.37 -48.20 42.50
CA LYS A 589 -1.61 -49.12 43.36
C LYS A 589 -2.00 -48.77 44.80
N ASP A 590 -2.31 -49.81 45.56
CA ASP A 590 -2.62 -49.84 46.99
C ASP A 590 -2.35 -48.48 47.70
N PRO A 591 -3.39 -47.77 48.16
CA PRO A 591 -3.25 -46.45 48.79
C PRO A 591 -2.46 -46.50 50.11
N THR A 592 -2.19 -47.69 50.65
CA THR A 592 -1.33 -47.88 51.82
C THR A 592 0.14 -48.09 51.46
N LYS A 593 0.47 -48.20 50.16
CA LYS A 593 1.82 -48.43 49.68
C LYS A 593 2.62 -47.13 49.64
N VAL A 594 3.41 -46.91 50.68
CA VAL A 594 4.39 -45.81 50.75
C VAL A 594 5.44 -46.01 49.65
N ILE A 595 5.46 -45.12 48.67
CA ILE A 595 6.49 -45.09 47.63
C ILE A 595 7.79 -44.65 48.31
N SER A 596 8.79 -45.51 48.38
CA SER A 596 10.13 -45.10 48.81
C SER A 596 10.68 -44.13 47.76
N THR A 597 10.65 -42.84 48.06
CA THR A 597 11.31 -41.84 47.24
C THR A 597 12.81 -42.12 47.27
N CYS A 598 13.40 -42.48 46.13
CA CYS A 598 14.86 -42.42 45.99
C CYS A 598 15.27 -40.96 46.20
N SER A 599 15.84 -40.66 47.36
CA SER A 599 16.55 -39.42 47.58
C SER A 599 17.84 -39.50 46.76
N TYR A 600 17.82 -38.91 45.57
CA TYR A 600 19.07 -38.59 44.90
C TYR A 600 19.78 -37.56 45.78
N SER A 601 20.94 -37.94 46.33
CA SER A 601 21.80 -37.03 47.07
C SER A 601 22.32 -35.97 46.11
N CYS A 602 21.69 -34.79 46.12
CA CYS A 602 22.16 -33.64 45.37
C CYS A 602 23.51 -33.19 45.97
N PRO A 603 24.61 -33.16 45.19
CA PRO A 603 25.89 -32.66 45.67
C PRO A 603 25.74 -31.22 46.18
N ARG A 604 26.28 -30.91 47.37
CA ARG A 604 26.15 -29.59 48.04
C ARG A 604 26.39 -28.38 47.14
N LYS A 605 27.27 -28.51 46.14
CA LYS A 605 27.60 -27.46 45.17
C LYS A 605 26.39 -26.98 44.36
N TYR A 606 25.37 -27.80 44.19
CA TYR A 606 24.21 -27.50 43.35
C TYR A 606 22.93 -27.26 44.16
N TRP A 607 23.01 -27.19 45.48
CA TRP A 607 21.84 -27.11 46.34
C TRP A 607 21.10 -25.77 46.17
N ASP A 608 21.83 -24.66 46.21
CA ASP A 608 21.25 -23.32 46.08
C ASP A 608 20.71 -23.06 44.68
N THR A 609 21.39 -23.55 43.64
CA THR A 609 20.94 -23.42 42.25
C THR A 609 19.70 -24.26 41.97
N TRP A 610 19.62 -25.48 42.49
CA TRP A 610 18.43 -26.31 42.39
C TRP A 610 17.26 -25.76 43.20
N ALA A 611 17.52 -25.23 44.41
CA ALA A 611 16.49 -24.60 45.23
C ALA A 611 15.89 -23.38 44.53
N THR A 612 16.74 -22.55 43.91
CA THR A 612 16.30 -21.38 43.13
C THR A 612 15.45 -21.80 41.93
N LEU A 613 15.89 -22.79 41.15
CA LEU A 613 15.13 -23.31 40.01
C LEU A 613 13.77 -23.90 40.40
N LEU A 614 13.73 -24.65 41.52
CA LEU A 614 12.48 -25.20 42.05
C LEU A 614 11.53 -24.09 42.50
N GLN A 615 12.05 -23.07 43.17
CA GLN A 615 11.25 -21.93 43.62
C GLN A 615 10.73 -21.12 42.42
N GLU A 616 11.56 -20.92 41.40
CA GLU A 616 11.17 -20.26 40.16
C GLU A 616 10.08 -21.03 39.42
N HIS A 617 10.18 -22.37 39.40
CA HIS A 617 9.14 -23.25 38.85
C HIS A 617 7.84 -23.20 39.66
N LEU A 618 7.91 -23.21 40.99
CA LEU A 618 6.72 -23.12 41.84
C LEU A 618 6.03 -21.75 41.70
N ASN A 619 6.81 -20.68 41.59
CA ASN A 619 6.32 -19.32 41.40
C ASN A 619 5.72 -19.10 40.00
N THR A 620 6.19 -19.81 38.97
CA THR A 620 5.62 -19.76 37.62
C THR A 620 4.40 -20.67 37.43
N ARG A 621 4.24 -21.71 38.26
CA ARG A 621 3.14 -22.69 38.13
C ARG A 621 1.82 -22.28 38.78
N THR A 622 1.78 -21.23 39.59
CA THR A 622 0.54 -20.71 40.21
C THR A 622 -0.48 -20.15 39.21
N GLY A 623 -0.17 -20.09 37.91
CA GLY A 623 -1.09 -19.66 36.86
C GLY A 623 -1.78 -20.76 36.04
N CYS A 624 -1.36 -22.03 36.12
CA CYS A 624 -1.91 -23.08 35.25
C CYS A 624 -2.14 -24.40 36.01
N LEU A 625 -3.42 -24.79 36.09
CA LEU A 625 -4.02 -26.00 36.71
C LEU A 625 -4.52 -25.82 38.16
N ALA A 626 -5.54 -24.99 38.35
CA ALA A 626 -6.51 -25.20 39.43
C ALA A 626 -7.53 -26.26 38.96
N GLY A 627 -7.29 -27.52 39.31
CA GLY A 627 -8.31 -28.56 39.26
C GLY A 627 -9.32 -28.30 40.38
N SER A 628 -10.55 -27.92 40.01
CA SER A 628 -11.67 -27.76 40.93
C SER A 628 -11.96 -29.10 41.61
N THR A 629 -11.55 -29.26 42.87
CA THR A 629 -12.04 -30.35 43.72
C THR A 629 -13.03 -29.74 44.70
N THR A 630 -14.31 -29.74 44.30
CA THR A 630 -15.42 -29.48 45.23
C THR A 630 -15.57 -30.72 46.08
N ILE A 631 -15.08 -30.67 47.32
CA ILE A 631 -15.44 -31.64 48.36
C ILE A 631 -16.84 -31.23 48.83
N VAL A 632 -17.84 -32.03 48.48
CA VAL A 632 -19.14 -32.03 49.16
C VAL A 632 -19.03 -33.09 50.26
N ASN A 633 -19.42 -32.70 51.47
CA ASN A 633 -19.40 -33.51 52.69
C ASN A 633 -19.99 -34.91 52.53
#